data_AF-A0A6I5RIR9-F1
#
_entry.id   AF-A0A6I5RIR9-F1
#
_cell.length_a   1.000
_cell.length_b   1.000
_cell.length_c   1.000
_cell.angle_alpha   90.00
_cell.angle_beta   90.00
_cell.angle_gamma   90.00
#
_symmetry.space_group_name_H-M   'P 1'
#
loop_
_entity.id
_entity.type
_entity.pdbx_description
1 polymer ?
#
loop_
_entity_poly.entity_id
_entity_poly.type
_entity_poly.pdbx_seq_one_letter_code
_entity_poly.pdbx_strand_id
1 'polypeptide(L)'
;MYDCIIVGAGPAGGSAAYHLAKRGRSVLVLEKESLPRYKPCGGGVSPQVAEWFDFDFSPAISLKVNSIRYTWQMEDPVEALLDNLEPIWMVRRDVFDHFL
;
A
#
# COMPACT_ATOMS: atom_id res chain seq x y z
N MET A 1 23.69 0.00 -17.81
CA MET A 1 24.06 0.49 -16.46
C MET A 1 22.82 1.10 -15.86
N TYR A 2 22.52 0.83 -14.59
CA TYR A 2 21.35 1.37 -13.88
C TYR A 2 21.78 2.51 -12.95
N ASP A 3 20.93 3.52 -12.78
CA ASP A 3 21.13 4.61 -11.81
C ASP A 3 20.84 4.16 -10.37
N CYS A 4 19.90 3.22 -10.22
CA CYS A 4 19.48 2.69 -8.92
C CYS A 4 19.09 1.22 -9.04
N ILE A 5 19.49 0.42 -8.05
CA ILE A 5 19.03 -0.96 -7.87
C ILE A 5 18.23 -1.00 -6.57
N ILE A 6 16.98 -1.44 -6.66
CA ILE A 6 16.06 -1.60 -5.54
C ILE A 6 15.92 -3.10 -5.26
N VAL A 7 16.08 -3.50 -4.01
CA VAL A 7 15.94 -4.89 -3.57
C VAL A 7 14.64 -5.02 -2.77
N GLY A 8 13.66 -5.69 -3.37
CA GLY A 8 12.31 -5.93 -2.88
C GLY A 8 11.24 -5.15 -3.67
N ALA A 9 10.20 -5.85 -4.13
CA ALA A 9 9.05 -5.26 -4.85
C ALA A 9 7.80 -5.22 -3.96
N GLY A 10 7.98 -4.92 -2.67
CA GLY A 10 6.87 -4.53 -1.80
C GLY A 10 6.51 -3.05 -1.97
N PRO A 11 5.55 -2.51 -1.19
CA PRO A 11 5.05 -1.15 -1.36
C PRO A 11 6.14 -0.08 -1.32
N ALA A 12 7.11 -0.21 -0.41
CA ALA A 12 8.24 0.71 -0.33
C ALA A 12 9.12 0.68 -1.60
N GLY A 13 9.43 -0.52 -2.10
CA GLY A 13 10.27 -0.71 -3.28
C GLY A 13 9.57 -0.31 -4.58
N GLY A 14 8.31 -0.73 -4.76
CA GLY A 14 7.47 -0.31 -5.89
C GLY A 14 7.28 1.21 -5.93
N SER A 15 6.98 1.84 -4.78
CA SER A 15 6.86 3.30 -4.69
C SER A 15 8.16 4.01 -5.07
N ALA A 16 9.31 3.55 -4.54
CA ALA A 16 10.60 4.12 -4.87
C ALA A 16 10.93 3.94 -6.36
N ALA A 17 10.68 2.75 -6.92
CA ALA A 17 10.90 2.45 -8.33
C ALA A 17 10.06 3.34 -9.23
N TYR A 18 8.74 3.43 -8.96
CA TYR A 18 7.81 4.29 -9.68
C TYR A 18 8.30 5.74 -9.71
N HIS A 19 8.62 6.32 -8.55
CA HIS A 19 9.03 7.72 -8.44
C HIS A 19 10.39 8.04 -9.07
N LEU A 20 11.33 7.09 -9.05
CA LEU A 20 12.62 7.25 -9.71
C LEU A 20 12.48 7.11 -11.23
N ALA A 21 11.73 6.11 -11.69
CA ALA A 21 11.45 5.91 -13.11
C ALA A 21 10.67 7.08 -13.71
N LYS A 22 9.68 7.64 -12.99
CA LYS A 22 8.91 8.83 -13.40
C LYS A 22 9.81 10.06 -13.63
N ARG A 23 10.96 10.12 -12.93
CA ARG A 23 11.98 11.18 -13.08
C ARG A 23 13.06 10.83 -14.11
N GLY A 24 12.80 9.85 -14.97
CA GLY A 24 13.69 9.46 -16.08
C GLY A 24 14.93 8.66 -15.66
N ARG A 25 14.95 8.07 -14.46
CA ARG A 25 16.08 7.24 -14.00
C ARG A 25 15.96 5.80 -14.48
N SER A 26 17.09 5.20 -14.83
CA SER A 26 17.19 3.77 -15.12
C SER A 26 17.21 3.00 -13.79
N VAL A 27 16.13 2.28 -13.49
CA VAL A 27 15.96 1.55 -12.22
C VAL A 27 15.84 0.06 -12.48
N LEU A 28 16.57 -0.74 -11.71
CA LEU A 28 16.40 -2.19 -11.65
C LEU A 28 15.74 -2.56 -10.33
N VAL A 29 14.64 -3.31 -10.37
CA VAL A 29 14.01 -3.88 -9.17
C VAL A 29 14.27 -5.38 -9.15
N LEU A 30 14.76 -5.87 -8.01
CA LEU A 30 15.01 -7.29 -7.76
C LEU A 30 14.07 -7.76 -6.66
N GLU A 31 13.22 -8.74 -6.96
CA GLU A 31 12.34 -9.37 -5.98
C GLU A 31 12.65 -10.87 -5.95
N LYS A 32 12.64 -11.44 -4.75
CA LYS A 32 12.98 -12.84 -4.52
C LYS A 32 11.86 -13.77 -4.99
N GLU A 33 10.62 -13.34 -4.79
CA GLU A 33 9.42 -14.15 -5.00
C GLU A 33 8.72 -13.73 -6.30
N SER A 34 7.95 -14.63 -6.93
CA SER A 34 7.09 -14.24 -8.05
C SER A 34 5.83 -13.54 -7.55
N LEU A 35 5.50 -12.37 -8.09
CA LEU A 35 4.25 -11.66 -7.79
C LEU A 35 3.10 -12.18 -8.70
N PRO A 36 1.85 -12.23 -8.20
CA PRO A 36 1.40 -11.89 -6.86
C PRO A 36 1.85 -12.92 -5.81
N ARG A 37 2.18 -12.46 -4.59
CA ARG A 37 2.63 -13.33 -3.48
C ARG A 37 1.93 -13.01 -2.18
N TYR A 38 1.67 -14.04 -1.37
CA TYR A 38 1.17 -13.82 -0.02
C TYR A 38 2.20 -13.11 0.87
N LYS A 39 1.76 -12.08 1.59
CA LYS A 39 2.55 -11.40 2.63
C LYS A 39 1.65 -11.08 3.83
N PRO A 40 1.94 -11.56 5.04
CA PRO A 40 1.11 -11.30 6.22
C PRO A 40 1.15 -9.80 6.57
N CYS A 41 -0.03 -9.18 6.68
CA CYS A 41 -0.26 -7.78 7.00
C CYS A 41 -1.75 -7.56 7.31
N GLY A 42 -2.07 -6.56 8.13
CA GLY A 42 -3.46 -6.14 8.37
C GLY A 42 -4.11 -5.43 7.19
N GLY A 43 -3.34 -4.92 6.23
CA GLY A 43 -3.86 -4.36 4.98
C GLY A 43 -4.40 -2.94 5.04
N GLY A 44 -4.35 -2.26 6.19
CA GLY A 44 -4.76 -0.86 6.33
C GLY A 44 -3.77 0.10 5.65
N VAL A 45 -4.26 0.93 4.73
CA VAL A 45 -3.50 1.95 3.99
C VAL A 45 -4.21 3.29 4.13
N SER A 46 -3.46 4.35 4.43
CA SER A 46 -3.99 5.71 4.44
C SER A 46 -4.37 6.13 3.02
N PRO A 47 -5.56 6.71 2.77
CA PRO A 47 -5.94 7.20 1.45
C PRO A 47 -5.04 8.33 0.94
N GLN A 48 -4.32 9.02 1.84
CA GLN A 48 -3.38 10.10 1.49
C GLN A 48 -2.25 9.64 0.56
N VAL A 49 -1.95 8.33 0.50
CA VAL A 49 -0.94 7.83 -0.44
C VAL A 49 -1.34 8.09 -1.89
N ALA A 50 -2.64 8.23 -2.20
CA ALA A 50 -3.13 8.53 -3.54
C ALA A 50 -2.47 9.78 -4.13
N GLU A 51 -2.23 10.79 -3.30
CA GLU A 51 -1.65 12.07 -3.72
C GLU A 51 -0.22 11.94 -4.25
N TRP A 52 0.44 10.81 -3.99
CA TRP A 52 1.82 10.57 -4.42
C TRP A 52 1.89 9.91 -5.80
N PHE A 53 0.77 9.40 -6.33
CA PHE A 53 0.76 8.67 -7.60
C PHE A 53 -0.21 9.33 -8.58
N ASP A 54 0.06 9.16 -9.87
CA ASP A 54 -0.79 9.66 -10.95
C ASP A 54 -1.65 8.58 -11.60
N PHE A 55 -1.96 7.52 -10.84
CA PHE A 55 -2.86 6.45 -11.24
C PHE A 55 -3.88 6.15 -10.15
N ASP A 56 -4.98 5.52 -10.53
CA ASP A 56 -6.08 5.16 -9.64
C ASP A 56 -5.80 3.85 -8.90
N PHE A 57 -5.87 3.89 -7.56
CA PHE A 57 -5.70 2.71 -6.69
C PHE A 57 -6.94 1.81 -6.59
N SER A 58 -8.09 2.23 -7.11
CA SER A 58 -9.34 1.46 -7.04
C SER A 58 -9.22 -0.04 -7.39
N PRO A 59 -8.41 -0.47 -8.37
CA PRO A 59 -8.22 -1.89 -8.67
C PRO A 59 -7.53 -2.70 -7.56
N ALA A 60 -6.79 -2.06 -6.67
CA ALA A 60 -6.04 -2.70 -5.58
C ALA A 60 -6.69 -2.55 -4.20
N ILE A 61 -7.77 -1.76 -4.09
CA ILE A 61 -8.52 -1.58 -2.85
C ILE A 61 -9.55 -2.70 -2.72
N SER A 62 -9.48 -3.47 -1.63
CA SER A 62 -10.46 -4.54 -1.37
C SER A 62 -11.75 -4.01 -0.73
N LEU A 63 -11.63 -3.06 0.20
CA LEU A 63 -12.76 -2.36 0.82
C LEU A 63 -12.31 -1.04 1.45
N LYS A 64 -13.27 -0.15 1.71
CA LYS A 64 -13.06 1.15 2.38
C LYS A 64 -13.71 1.11 3.77
N VAL A 65 -12.99 1.59 4.79
CA VAL A 65 -13.41 1.55 6.20
C VAL A 65 -13.53 2.96 6.75
N ASN A 66 -14.65 3.23 7.40
CA ASN A 66 -15.05 4.52 7.96
C ASN A 66 -15.14 4.53 9.49
N SER A 67 -14.87 3.40 10.15
CA SER A 67 -14.84 3.32 11.60
C SER A 67 -13.68 2.45 12.09
N ILE A 68 -13.11 2.82 13.23
CA ILE A 68 -12.08 2.04 13.91
C ILE A 68 -12.60 1.70 15.30
N ARG A 69 -12.52 0.42 15.66
CA ARG A 69 -12.84 -0.06 17.01
C ARG A 69 -11.55 -0.48 17.70
N TYR A 70 -11.23 0.20 18.79
CA TYR A 70 -10.13 -0.16 19.68
C TYR A 70 -10.67 -0.91 20.89
N THR A 71 -10.02 -2.01 21.27
CA THR A 71 -10.31 -2.73 22.51
C THR A 71 -9.01 -3.01 23.24
N TRP A 72 -9.07 -3.11 24.56
CA TRP A 72 -8.00 -3.66 25.38
C TRP A 72 -8.46 -5.02 25.90
N GLN A 73 -7.70 -6.08 25.66
CA GLN A 73 -8.07 -7.45 26.05
C GLN A 73 -9.48 -7.88 25.62
N MET A 74 -10.01 -7.31 24.52
CA MET A 74 -11.38 -7.52 24.04
C MET A 74 -12.48 -7.08 25.04
N GLU A 75 -12.13 -6.22 25.99
CA GLU A 75 -13.06 -5.57 26.92
C GLU A 75 -13.71 -4.35 26.25
N ASP A 76 -14.17 -3.38 27.05
CA ASP A 76 -14.97 -2.24 26.60
C ASP A 76 -14.34 -1.52 25.38
N PRO A 77 -15.06 -1.44 24.25
CA PRO A 77 -14.53 -0.84 23.04
C PRO A 77 -14.58 0.69 23.09
N VAL A 78 -13.58 1.32 22.47
CA VAL A 78 -13.65 2.71 22.03
C VAL A 78 -13.82 2.70 20.51
N GLU A 79 -14.95 3.22 20.04
CA GLU A 79 -15.22 3.37 18.62
C GLU A 79 -14.96 4.81 18.16
N ALA A 80 -14.17 4.94 17.09
CA ALA A 80 -13.91 6.21 16.43
C ALA A 80 -14.52 6.15 15.02
N LEU A 81 -15.42 7.08 14.73
CA LEU A 81 -15.89 7.34 13.37
C LEU A 81 -14.88 8.25 12.67
N LEU A 82 -14.56 7.92 11.43
CA LEU A 82 -13.68 8.71 10.57
C LEU A 82 -14.49 9.76 9.81
N ASP A 83 -15.32 10.51 10.54
CA ASP A 83 -16.21 11.52 9.97
C ASP A 83 -15.37 12.70 9.45
N ASN A 84 -15.58 13.07 8.17
CA ASN A 84 -14.84 14.11 7.43
C ASN A 84 -13.41 13.74 6.96
N LEU A 85 -13.01 12.47 7.03
CA LEU A 85 -11.76 11.99 6.41
C LEU A 85 -12.10 11.02 5.27
N GLU A 86 -11.22 10.97 4.27
CA GLU A 86 -11.29 9.88 3.29
C GLU A 86 -11.19 8.52 4.04
N PRO A 87 -12.03 7.53 3.69
CA PRO A 87 -12.00 6.23 4.34
C PRO A 87 -10.64 5.54 4.23
N ILE A 88 -10.23 4.83 5.29
CA ILE A 88 -9.04 3.96 5.26
C ILE A 88 -9.27 2.86 4.24
N TRP A 89 -8.25 2.58 3.44
CA TRP A 89 -8.31 1.48 2.48
C TRP A 89 -7.84 0.20 3.16
N MET A 90 -8.56 -0.87 2.91
CA MET A 90 -8.12 -2.21 3.25
C MET A 90 -7.76 -2.93 1.95
N VAL A 91 -6.54 -3.44 1.90
CA VAL A 91 -5.97 -4.09 0.72
C VAL A 91 -5.51 -5.50 1.05
N ARG A 92 -5.57 -6.38 0.07
CA ARG A 92 -4.80 -7.61 0.10
C ARG A 92 -3.41 -7.36 -0.46
N ARG A 93 -2.37 -7.75 0.29
CA ARG A 93 -0.97 -7.46 -0.07
C ARG A 93 -0.51 -8.14 -1.35
N ASP A 94 -1.07 -9.28 -1.71
CA ASP A 94 -0.73 -9.96 -2.95
C ASP A 94 -1.20 -9.19 -4.19
N VAL A 95 -2.38 -8.55 -4.12
CA VAL A 95 -2.91 -7.67 -5.16
C VAL A 95 -2.21 -6.32 -5.13
N PHE A 96 -2.09 -5.69 -3.95
CA PHE A 96 -1.53 -4.35 -3.81
C PHE A 96 -0.03 -4.28 -4.16
N ASP A 97 0.77 -5.25 -3.73
CA ASP A 97 2.20 -5.32 -4.09
C ASP A 97 2.40 -5.57 -5.59
N HIS A 98 1.50 -6.34 -6.23
CA HIS A 98 1.60 -6.64 -7.66
C HIS A 98 1.10 -5.50 -8.55
N PHE A 99 0.18 -4.68 -8.03
CA PHE A 99 -0.37 -3.52 -8.72
C PHE A 99 0.62 -2.34 -8.77
N LEU A 100 1.40 -2.15 -7.70
CA LEU A 100 2.46 -1.13 -7.59
C LEU A 100 3.70 -1.44 -8.43
#